data_AF-A0A3B4BM60-F1
#
_entry.id   AF-A0A3B4BM60-F1
#
_cell.length_a   1.000
_cell.length_b   1.000
_cell.length_c   1.000
_cell.angle_alpha   90.00
_cell.angle_beta   90.00
_cell.angle_gamma   90.00
#
_symmetry.space_group_name_H-M   'P 1'
#
loop_
_entity.id
_entity.type
_entity.pdbx_description
1 polymer ?
#
loop_
_entity_poly.entity_id
_entity_poly.type
_entity_poly.pdbx_seq_one_letter_code
_entity_poly.pdbx_strand_id
1 'polypeptide(L)'
;STGGHTFSCICGYPGIPGDPGHNGMPGRDGREGLTGEKGDKGPTGAPGGDRGIQGPLGPPGRLGPKGEIGVPGHKGSIGYRGERGSRGDKGEKGEKGEAFAIFKSAFSVGLTAQTKLPAANAPIRFDKIIYNVQNHYDVQTGRFTCSVRGAYYFTYHITVFSRNVKVALVKNGAKIIHTMDNYQSSEDQAAGGAVLHLEAGDKVWLQVAGGELFNGLFADEDDDTTFSGFLIFADE
;
A
#
# COMPACT_ATOMS: atom_id res chain seq x y z
N SER A 1 -4.65 -1.46 -33.57
CA SER A 1 -4.56 -2.77 -32.92
C SER A 1 -5.26 -2.69 -31.57
N THR A 2 -6.56 -2.98 -31.54
CA THR A 2 -7.38 -2.89 -30.33
C THR A 2 -8.19 -4.17 -30.22
N GLY A 3 -7.87 -5.00 -29.23
CA GLY A 3 -8.59 -6.23 -28.88
C GLY A 3 -8.71 -6.30 -27.37
N GLY A 4 -9.89 -5.95 -26.85
CA GLY A 4 -10.19 -5.78 -25.44
C GLY A 4 -10.36 -7.09 -24.68
N HIS A 5 -10.03 -7.03 -23.39
CA HIS A 5 -10.30 -8.05 -22.40
C HIS A 5 -11.72 -7.89 -21.85
N THR A 6 -12.52 -8.96 -21.86
CA THR A 6 -13.73 -9.07 -21.06
C THR A 6 -13.81 -10.49 -20.47
N PHE A 7 -13.44 -10.63 -19.20
CA PHE A 7 -13.72 -11.84 -18.43
C PHE A 7 -15.14 -11.73 -17.87
N SER A 8 -16.06 -12.52 -18.42
CA SER A 8 -17.43 -12.66 -17.94
C SER A 8 -17.48 -13.73 -16.84
N CYS A 9 -17.82 -13.33 -15.61
CA CYS A 9 -18.09 -14.23 -14.50
C CYS A 9 -19.54 -14.72 -14.61
N ILE A 10 -19.75 -16.00 -14.91
CA ILE A 10 -21.09 -16.60 -15.05
C ILE A 10 -21.50 -17.17 -13.68
N CYS A 11 -22.45 -16.53 -13.01
CA CYS A 11 -23.12 -17.09 -11.84
C CYS A 11 -24.07 -18.23 -12.28
N GLY A 12 -23.93 -19.43 -11.73
CA GLY A 12 -24.80 -20.57 -12.02
C GLY A 12 -26.22 -20.37 -11.47
N TYR A 13 -27.24 -20.71 -12.27
CA TYR A 13 -28.65 -20.66 -11.88
C TYR A 13 -29.01 -21.76 -10.85
N PRO A 14 -29.95 -21.53 -9.91
CA PRO A 14 -30.45 -22.56 -9.00
C PRO A 14 -31.13 -23.74 -9.74
N GLY A 15 -30.99 -24.96 -9.21
CA GLY A 15 -31.63 -26.16 -9.74
C GLY A 15 -33.16 -26.16 -9.59
N ILE A 16 -33.84 -26.88 -10.48
CA ILE A 16 -35.31 -27.00 -10.53
C ILE A 16 -35.82 -27.85 -9.35
N PRO A 17 -36.92 -27.47 -8.66
CA PRO A 17 -37.54 -28.30 -7.62
C PRO A 17 -38.03 -29.67 -8.14
N GLY A 18 -38.02 -30.69 -7.28
CA GLY A 18 -38.53 -32.03 -7.61
C GLY A 18 -40.06 -32.13 -7.59
N ASP A 19 -40.59 -33.16 -8.25
CA ASP A 19 -42.04 -33.41 -8.37
C ASP A 19 -42.71 -33.85 -7.05
N PRO A 20 -44.02 -33.59 -6.85
CA PRO A 20 -44.77 -34.08 -5.70
C PRO A 20 -44.87 -35.61 -5.60
N GLY A 21 -44.96 -36.15 -4.38
CA GLY A 21 -45.12 -37.58 -4.13
C GLY A 21 -46.50 -38.14 -4.53
N HIS A 22 -46.59 -39.46 -4.74
CA HIS A 22 -47.82 -40.16 -5.13
C HIS A 22 -48.80 -40.36 -3.96
N ASN A 23 -50.09 -40.52 -4.28
CA ASN A 23 -51.15 -40.77 -3.30
C ASN A 23 -50.99 -42.13 -2.59
N GLY A 24 -51.43 -42.22 -1.32
CA GLY A 24 -51.42 -43.47 -0.55
C GLY A 24 -52.44 -44.51 -1.04
N MET A 25 -52.22 -45.79 -0.70
CA MET A 25 -53.14 -46.88 -1.05
C MET A 25 -54.45 -46.84 -0.23
N PRO A 26 -55.58 -47.34 -0.77
CA PRO A 26 -56.84 -47.48 -0.02
C PRO A 26 -56.69 -48.35 1.24
N GLY A 27 -57.52 -48.09 2.26
CA GLY A 27 -57.57 -48.90 3.48
C GLY A 27 -58.11 -50.32 3.25
N ARG A 28 -57.87 -51.24 4.19
CA ARG A 28 -58.40 -52.62 4.15
C ARG A 28 -59.88 -52.67 4.52
N ASP A 29 -60.60 -53.65 3.98
CA ASP A 29 -62.00 -53.91 4.31
C ASP A 29 -62.19 -54.26 5.80
N GLY A 30 -63.36 -53.93 6.35
CA GLY A 30 -63.73 -54.24 7.73
C GLY A 30 -63.92 -55.75 7.97
N ARG A 31 -63.77 -56.19 9.22
CA ARG A 31 -64.02 -57.59 9.61
C ARG A 31 -65.53 -57.89 9.64
N GLU A 32 -65.91 -59.14 9.35
CA GLU A 32 -67.29 -59.61 9.46
C GLU A 32 -67.82 -59.47 10.91
N GLY A 33 -69.13 -59.19 11.04
CA GLY A 33 -69.79 -59.04 12.33
C GLY A 33 -69.94 -60.37 13.09
N LEU A 34 -70.07 -60.30 14.42
CA LEU A 34 -70.26 -61.47 15.28
C LEU A 34 -71.67 -62.07 15.09
N THR A 35 -71.77 -63.41 15.13
CA THR A 35 -73.05 -64.15 15.09
C THR A 35 -73.90 -63.80 16.31
N GLY A 36 -75.21 -63.55 16.11
CA GLY A 36 -76.13 -63.19 17.19
C GLY A 36 -76.32 -64.30 18.23
N GLU A 37 -76.67 -63.93 19.46
CA GLU A 37 -76.90 -64.87 20.56
C GLU A 37 -78.14 -65.75 20.32
N LYS A 38 -78.10 -66.99 20.81
CA LYS A 38 -79.21 -67.95 20.70
C LYS A 38 -80.37 -67.52 21.60
N GLY A 39 -81.59 -67.50 21.06
CA GLY A 39 -82.79 -67.13 21.81
C GLY A 39 -83.09 -68.07 22.98
N ASP A 40 -83.75 -67.52 24.01
CA ASP A 40 -84.09 -68.22 25.25
C ASP A 40 -85.04 -69.41 25.03
N LYS A 41 -84.92 -70.42 25.89
CA LYS A 41 -85.76 -71.63 25.85
C LYS A 41 -87.17 -71.28 26.33
N GLY A 42 -88.20 -71.65 25.55
CA GLY A 42 -89.60 -71.44 25.92
C GLY A 42 -90.02 -72.17 27.21
N PRO A 43 -91.06 -71.68 27.91
CA PRO A 43 -91.53 -72.25 29.17
C PRO A 43 -92.05 -73.70 28.99
N THR A 44 -91.91 -74.51 30.05
CA THR A 44 -92.37 -75.92 30.06
C THR A 44 -93.89 -75.96 30.22
N GLY A 45 -94.61 -76.66 29.33
CA GLY A 45 -96.07 -76.79 29.38
C GLY A 45 -96.57 -77.70 30.51
N ALA A 46 -97.77 -77.41 31.03
CA ALA A 46 -98.45 -78.19 32.06
C ALA A 46 -99.05 -79.52 31.51
N PRO A 47 -99.23 -80.58 32.32
CA PRO A 47 -99.63 -81.90 31.83
C PRO A 47 -101.10 -81.90 31.35
N GLY A 48 -101.33 -82.16 30.05
CA GLY A 48 -102.68 -82.34 29.49
C GLY A 48 -102.99 -81.67 28.14
N GLY A 49 -102.03 -81.06 27.44
CA GLY A 49 -102.25 -80.45 26.11
C GLY A 49 -100.93 -80.19 25.38
N ASP A 50 -101.01 -80.01 24.06
CA ASP A 50 -99.95 -80.12 23.05
C ASP A 50 -98.60 -79.42 23.33
N ARG A 51 -97.54 -80.03 22.78
CA ARG A 51 -96.14 -79.60 22.80
C ARG A 51 -96.02 -78.09 22.52
N GLY A 52 -95.43 -77.35 23.48
CA GLY A 52 -95.21 -75.91 23.35
C GLY A 52 -94.49 -75.53 22.06
N ILE A 53 -94.98 -74.47 21.42
CA ILE A 53 -94.48 -73.86 20.18
C ILE A 53 -93.03 -73.38 20.37
N GLN A 54 -92.16 -73.62 19.37
CA GLN A 54 -90.79 -73.11 19.33
C GLN A 54 -90.83 -71.57 19.30
N GLY A 55 -90.02 -70.92 20.16
CA GLY A 55 -89.89 -69.46 20.14
C GLY A 55 -89.36 -68.94 18.80
N PRO A 56 -89.74 -67.71 18.39
CA PRO A 56 -89.27 -67.11 17.15
C PRO A 56 -87.74 -66.96 17.12
N LEU A 57 -87.15 -67.01 15.93
CA LEU A 57 -85.72 -66.72 15.71
C LEU A 57 -85.41 -65.29 16.17
N GLY A 58 -84.28 -65.11 16.86
CA GLY A 58 -83.82 -63.79 17.30
C GLY A 58 -83.53 -62.83 16.13
N PRO A 59 -83.53 -61.50 16.37
CA PRO A 59 -83.25 -60.52 15.33
C PRO A 59 -81.81 -60.68 14.77
N PRO A 60 -81.56 -60.26 13.51
CA PRO A 60 -80.21 -60.25 12.94
C PRO A 60 -79.21 -59.49 13.81
N GLY A 61 -77.96 -59.97 13.86
CA GLY A 61 -76.86 -59.29 14.57
C GLY A 61 -76.62 -57.88 14.03
N ARG A 62 -76.14 -56.98 14.89
CA ARG A 62 -75.80 -55.60 14.49
C ARG A 62 -74.65 -55.60 13.47
N LEU A 63 -74.73 -54.72 12.47
CA LEU A 63 -73.63 -54.50 11.51
C LEU A 63 -72.36 -54.10 12.26
N GLY A 64 -71.22 -54.72 11.89
CA GLY A 64 -69.92 -54.40 12.47
C GLY A 64 -69.52 -52.94 12.25
N PRO A 65 -68.66 -52.35 13.10
CA PRO A 65 -68.20 -50.98 12.94
C PRO A 65 -67.44 -50.80 11.61
N LYS A 66 -67.59 -49.63 10.99
CA LYS A 66 -66.86 -49.24 9.77
C LYS A 66 -65.34 -49.32 10.04
N GLY A 67 -64.58 -49.89 9.11
CA GLY A 67 -63.12 -50.01 9.21
C GLY A 67 -62.43 -48.66 9.41
N GLU A 68 -61.30 -48.65 10.11
CA GLU A 68 -60.52 -47.45 10.41
C GLU A 68 -59.94 -46.82 9.13
N ILE A 69 -59.87 -45.48 9.10
CA ILE A 69 -59.28 -44.72 8.00
C ILE A 69 -57.77 -45.03 7.96
N GLY A 70 -57.24 -45.38 6.79
CA GLY A 70 -55.82 -45.65 6.60
C GLY A 70 -54.94 -44.46 7.00
N VAL A 71 -53.78 -44.73 7.60
CA VAL A 71 -52.82 -43.70 8.06
C VAL A 71 -52.35 -42.81 6.90
N PRO A 72 -52.22 -41.47 7.09
CA PRO A 72 -51.66 -40.58 6.09
C PRO A 72 -50.24 -40.99 5.67
N GLY A 73 -49.94 -40.89 4.37
CA GLY A 73 -48.60 -41.15 3.84
C GLY A 73 -47.54 -40.22 4.45
N HIS A 74 -46.31 -40.72 4.59
CA HIS A 74 -45.20 -39.95 5.17
C HIS A 74 -44.86 -38.71 4.32
N LYS A 75 -44.64 -37.56 4.97
CA LYS A 75 -44.15 -36.33 4.32
C LYS A 75 -42.81 -36.59 3.64
N GLY A 76 -42.67 -36.18 2.38
CA GLY A 76 -41.39 -36.22 1.67
C GLY A 76 -40.31 -35.41 2.39
N SER A 77 -39.06 -35.89 2.34
CA SER A 77 -37.91 -35.24 2.96
C SER A 77 -37.61 -33.88 2.33
N ILE A 78 -37.24 -32.89 3.14
CA ILE A 78 -36.81 -31.56 2.70
C ILE A 78 -35.52 -31.71 1.88
N GLY A 79 -35.46 -31.11 0.68
CA GLY A 79 -34.27 -31.11 -0.16
C GLY A 79 -33.07 -30.44 0.53
N TYR A 80 -31.86 -30.95 0.29
CA TYR A 80 -30.63 -30.43 0.89
C TYR A 80 -30.35 -28.97 0.48
N ARG A 81 -29.90 -28.15 1.44
CA ARG A 81 -29.49 -26.77 1.21
C ARG A 81 -28.23 -26.76 0.34
N GLY A 82 -28.21 -25.97 -0.73
CA GLY A 82 -27.03 -25.80 -1.58
C GLY A 82 -25.81 -25.29 -0.79
N GLU A 83 -24.62 -25.73 -1.20
CA GLU A 83 -23.36 -25.38 -0.53
C GLU A 83 -23.08 -23.86 -0.58
N ARG A 84 -22.43 -23.35 0.47
CA ARG A 84 -22.03 -21.94 0.55
C ARG A 84 -20.90 -21.69 -0.45
N GLY A 85 -21.06 -20.67 -1.30
CA GLY A 85 -20.00 -20.24 -2.24
C GLY A 85 -18.66 -19.96 -1.55
N SER A 86 -17.56 -20.23 -2.25
CA SER A 86 -16.21 -20.05 -1.73
C SER A 86 -15.92 -18.58 -1.39
N ARG A 87 -15.07 -18.37 -0.38
CA ARG A 87 -14.58 -17.03 -0.01
C ARG A 87 -13.71 -16.50 -1.17
N GLY A 88 -13.95 -15.25 -1.59
CA GLY A 88 -13.14 -14.61 -2.62
C GLY A 88 -11.66 -14.49 -2.21
N ASP A 89 -10.78 -14.46 -3.21
CA ASP A 89 -9.33 -14.40 -2.99
C ASP A 89 -8.91 -13.10 -2.30
N LYS A 90 -7.82 -13.18 -1.54
CA LYS A 90 -7.22 -12.01 -0.90
C LYS A 90 -6.59 -11.13 -1.98
N GLY A 91 -6.92 -9.85 -1.99
CA GLY A 91 -6.32 -8.87 -2.90
C GLY A 91 -4.79 -8.86 -2.81
N GLU A 92 -4.14 -8.59 -3.95
CA GLU A 92 -2.69 -8.55 -4.06
C GLU A 92 -2.08 -7.50 -3.13
N LYS A 93 -0.88 -7.78 -2.64
CA LYS A 93 -0.12 -6.82 -1.82
C LYS A 93 0.31 -5.67 -2.73
N GLY A 94 0.03 -4.43 -2.32
CA GLY A 94 0.50 -3.24 -3.02
C GLY A 94 2.02 -3.24 -3.21
N GLU A 95 2.47 -2.65 -4.31
CA GLU A 95 3.89 -2.55 -4.64
C GLU A 95 4.68 -1.84 -3.53
N LYS A 96 5.93 -2.27 -3.33
CA LYS A 96 6.83 -1.64 -2.36
C LYS A 96 7.25 -0.29 -2.94
N GLY A 97 6.92 0.82 -2.26
CA GLY A 97 7.32 2.15 -2.71
C GLY A 97 8.82 2.24 -2.97
N GLU A 98 9.21 2.84 -4.09
CA GLU A 98 10.61 3.08 -4.44
C GLU A 98 11.28 3.95 -3.37
N ALA A 99 12.50 3.58 -2.97
CA ALA A 99 13.29 4.41 -2.09
C ALA A 99 13.72 5.67 -2.86
N PHE A 100 13.30 6.85 -2.40
CA PHE A 100 13.73 8.13 -2.98
C PHE A 100 15.26 8.18 -3.04
N ALA A 101 15.82 8.27 -4.25
CA ALA A 101 17.24 8.49 -4.43
C ALA A 101 17.58 9.90 -3.96
N ILE A 102 18.25 10.03 -2.82
CA ILE A 102 18.75 11.32 -2.33
C ILE A 102 20.05 11.61 -3.07
N PHE A 103 19.98 12.49 -4.07
CA PHE A 103 21.18 13.00 -4.71
C PHE A 103 21.98 13.85 -3.71
N LYS A 104 23.28 13.56 -3.57
CA LYS A 104 24.19 14.28 -2.67
C LYS A 104 25.31 14.88 -3.50
N SER A 105 25.61 16.15 -3.27
CA SER A 105 26.73 16.83 -3.87
C SER A 105 27.08 18.00 -2.97
N ALA A 106 28.22 17.92 -2.29
CA ALA A 106 28.68 18.99 -1.42
C ALA A 106 30.20 18.97 -1.29
N PHE A 107 30.77 20.13 -1.01
CA PHE A 107 32.14 20.31 -0.60
C PHE A 107 32.26 21.46 0.40
N SER A 108 33.28 21.39 1.24
CA SER A 108 33.73 22.46 2.12
C SER A 108 35.23 22.35 2.24
N VAL A 109 35.93 23.44 1.91
CA VAL A 109 37.38 23.47 1.80
C VAL A 109 37.93 24.78 2.36
N GLY A 110 39.16 24.74 2.85
CA GLY A 110 39.88 25.88 3.40
C GLY A 110 41.24 26.08 2.76
N LEU A 111 41.79 27.28 2.93
CA LEU A 111 43.21 27.54 2.66
C LEU A 111 44.06 26.96 3.80
N THR A 112 45.33 26.74 3.49
CA THR A 112 46.40 26.44 4.44
C THR A 112 47.37 27.62 4.49
N ALA A 113 48.31 27.58 5.44
CA ALA A 113 49.39 28.57 5.50
C ALA A 113 50.22 28.64 4.21
N GLN A 114 50.24 27.56 3.42
CA GLN A 114 50.97 27.46 2.15
C GLN A 114 50.20 28.05 0.96
N THR A 115 48.87 28.12 1.03
CA THR A 115 48.01 28.58 -0.08
C THR A 115 47.37 29.96 0.15
N LYS A 116 47.66 30.60 1.29
CA LYS A 116 47.04 31.87 1.71
C LYS A 116 47.18 33.06 0.75
N LEU A 117 48.20 33.09 -0.11
CA LEU A 117 48.38 34.17 -1.12
C LEU A 117 48.23 33.63 -2.55
N PRO A 118 46.99 33.33 -2.99
CA PRO A 118 46.75 32.76 -4.31
C PRO A 118 47.17 33.70 -5.44
N ALA A 119 47.51 33.11 -6.59
CA ALA A 119 47.92 33.85 -7.78
C ALA A 119 46.79 34.76 -8.29
N ALA A 120 47.16 35.97 -8.71
CA ALA A 120 46.19 36.91 -9.26
C ALA A 120 45.56 36.37 -10.56
N ASN A 121 44.26 36.64 -10.73
CA ASN A 121 43.49 36.24 -11.92
C ASN A 121 43.43 34.72 -12.16
N ALA A 122 43.70 33.90 -11.14
CA ALA A 122 43.62 32.45 -11.21
C ALA A 122 42.59 31.89 -10.21
N PRO A 123 42.06 30.66 -10.44
CA PRO A 123 41.28 29.95 -9.44
C PRO A 123 42.07 29.80 -8.14
N ILE A 124 41.40 30.06 -7.01
CA ILE A 124 41.96 29.84 -5.68
C ILE A 124 41.93 28.34 -5.39
N ARG A 125 43.08 27.77 -5.04
CA ARG A 125 43.21 26.35 -4.70
C ARG A 125 43.11 26.20 -3.19
N PHE A 126 41.99 25.66 -2.73
CA PHE A 126 41.77 25.31 -1.34
C PHE A 126 42.18 23.85 -1.12
N ASP A 127 43.21 23.64 -0.32
CA ASP A 127 43.88 22.36 -0.11
C ASP A 127 43.55 21.71 1.26
N LYS A 128 42.96 22.46 2.20
CA LYS A 128 42.41 21.92 3.45
C LYS A 128 41.01 21.34 3.19
N ILE A 129 40.88 20.02 3.11
CA ILE A 129 39.57 19.37 2.95
C ILE A 129 38.83 19.31 4.29
N ILE A 130 37.69 19.98 4.38
CA ILE A 130 36.75 19.87 5.51
C ILE A 130 35.68 18.81 5.19
N TYR A 131 35.12 18.87 3.97
CA TYR A 131 34.20 17.87 3.43
C TYR A 131 34.34 17.80 1.91
N ASN A 132 34.50 16.61 1.35
CA ASN A 132 34.49 16.40 -0.11
C ASN A 132 34.17 14.94 -0.47
N VAL A 133 33.20 14.32 0.22
CA VAL A 133 32.94 12.87 0.12
C VAL A 133 32.63 12.42 -1.31
N GLN A 134 31.96 13.27 -2.09
CA GLN A 134 31.61 12.97 -3.49
C GLN A 134 32.76 13.24 -4.48
N ASN A 135 33.86 13.85 -4.04
CA ASN A 135 34.98 14.26 -4.89
C ASN A 135 34.57 15.16 -6.07
N HIS A 136 33.53 15.99 -5.88
CA HIS A 136 33.09 16.94 -6.90
C HIS A 136 33.91 18.24 -6.89
N TYR A 137 34.63 18.52 -5.79
CA TYR A 137 35.64 19.56 -5.74
C TYR A 137 37.04 19.00 -6.04
N ASP A 138 37.74 19.61 -6.98
CA ASP A 138 39.11 19.26 -7.35
C ASP A 138 40.11 20.26 -6.74
N VAL A 139 40.89 19.78 -5.76
CA VAL A 139 41.92 20.55 -5.05
C VAL A 139 43.05 21.03 -5.95
N GLN A 140 43.35 20.31 -7.03
CA GLN A 140 44.45 20.67 -7.92
C GLN A 140 44.10 21.88 -8.78
N THR A 141 42.82 22.01 -9.14
CA THR A 141 42.34 23.10 -10.00
C THR A 141 41.59 24.19 -9.23
N GLY A 142 41.16 23.92 -8.00
CA GLY A 142 40.37 24.84 -7.19
C GLY A 142 38.89 24.92 -7.59
N ARG A 143 38.39 23.92 -8.34
CA ARG A 143 37.08 23.98 -9.02
C ARG A 143 36.15 22.89 -8.52
N PHE A 144 34.91 23.29 -8.25
CA PHE A 144 33.78 22.38 -8.15
C PHE A 144 33.25 22.04 -9.56
N THR A 145 32.94 20.77 -9.81
CA THR A 145 32.27 20.30 -11.03
C THR A 145 30.91 19.72 -10.65
N CYS A 146 29.85 20.26 -11.26
CA CYS A 146 28.49 19.80 -11.05
C CYS A 146 28.29 18.38 -11.62
N SER A 147 27.97 17.42 -10.75
CA SER A 147 27.60 16.05 -11.17
C SER A 147 26.10 15.81 -11.16
N VAL A 148 25.33 16.61 -10.43
CA VAL A 148 23.87 16.50 -10.31
C VAL A 148 23.29 17.84 -10.69
N ARG A 149 22.48 17.88 -11.74
CA ARG A 149 21.80 19.09 -12.18
C ARG A 149 20.87 19.60 -11.06
N GLY A 150 20.85 20.91 -10.85
CA GLY A 150 19.94 21.51 -9.88
C GLY A 150 20.40 22.83 -9.29
N ALA A 151 19.74 23.25 -8.21
CA ALA A 151 20.06 24.46 -7.47
C ALA A 151 21.11 24.17 -6.39
N TYR A 152 22.20 24.94 -6.41
CA TYR A 152 23.31 24.86 -5.47
C TYR A 152 23.46 26.16 -4.69
N TYR A 153 23.75 26.06 -3.39
CA TYR A 153 24.22 27.20 -2.62
C TYR A 153 25.74 27.17 -2.56
N PHE A 154 26.38 28.31 -2.83
CA PHE A 154 27.80 28.52 -2.63
C PHE A 154 28.00 29.64 -1.63
N THR A 155 28.97 29.47 -0.73
CA THR A 155 29.36 30.48 0.24
C THR A 155 30.85 30.44 0.52
N TYR A 156 31.43 31.59 0.82
CA TYR A 156 32.83 31.72 1.22
C TYR A 156 32.97 32.76 2.31
N HIS A 157 33.96 32.54 3.16
CA HIS A 157 34.37 33.42 4.25
C HIS A 157 35.88 33.60 4.15
N ILE A 158 36.34 34.83 4.16
CA ILE A 158 37.71 35.20 3.85
C ILE A 158 38.24 36.06 4.98
N THR A 159 39.31 35.58 5.60
CA THR A 159 40.15 36.40 6.45
C THR A 159 41.02 37.29 5.57
N VAL A 160 40.92 38.60 5.77
CA VAL A 160 41.61 39.63 4.99
C VAL A 160 42.80 40.14 5.80
N PHE A 161 44.02 39.91 5.30
CA PHE A 161 45.22 40.33 5.99
C PHE A 161 46.33 40.77 5.03
N SER A 162 47.14 41.75 5.48
CA SER A 162 48.32 42.30 4.80
C SER A 162 48.09 43.00 3.44
N ARG A 163 47.02 42.69 2.69
CA ARG A 163 46.68 43.29 1.40
C ARG A 163 45.17 43.36 1.23
N ASN A 164 44.71 44.16 0.27
CA ASN A 164 43.30 44.17 -0.11
C ASN A 164 42.90 42.79 -0.65
N VAL A 165 41.60 42.51 -0.58
CA VAL A 165 41.01 41.32 -1.17
C VAL A 165 40.01 41.75 -2.23
N LYS A 166 40.08 41.10 -3.39
CA LYS A 166 38.99 41.15 -4.35
C LYS A 166 38.86 39.77 -4.97
N VAL A 167 37.71 39.16 -4.77
CA VAL A 167 37.38 37.85 -5.30
C VAL A 167 36.14 37.90 -6.16
N ALA A 168 36.02 36.92 -7.05
CA ALA A 168 34.79 36.65 -7.76
C ALA A 168 34.43 35.17 -7.63
N LEU A 169 33.15 34.90 -7.39
CA LEU A 169 32.58 33.57 -7.64
C LEU A 169 32.34 33.46 -9.15
N VAL A 170 32.87 32.41 -9.76
CA VAL A 170 32.87 32.24 -11.21
C VAL A 170 32.13 30.95 -11.57
N LYS A 171 31.22 31.03 -12.54
CA LYS A 171 30.56 29.88 -13.18
C LYS A 171 30.98 29.83 -14.64
N ASN A 172 31.61 28.74 -15.08
CA ASN A 172 32.05 28.54 -16.49
C ASN A 172 32.81 29.74 -17.09
N GLY A 173 33.58 30.47 -16.29
CA GLY A 173 34.35 31.65 -16.71
C GLY A 173 33.60 32.98 -16.55
N ALA A 174 32.28 32.96 -16.38
CA ALA A 174 31.49 34.15 -16.08
C ALA A 174 31.56 34.49 -14.58
N LYS A 175 31.93 35.73 -14.25
CA LYS A 175 31.95 36.22 -12.87
C LYS A 175 30.52 36.54 -12.43
N ILE A 176 30.06 35.93 -11.35
CA ILE A 176 28.67 35.99 -10.91
C ILE A 176 28.49 36.98 -9.77
N ILE A 177 29.30 36.86 -8.72
CA ILE A 177 29.34 37.82 -7.62
C ILE A 177 30.78 38.28 -7.38
N HIS A 178 30.93 39.53 -7.01
CA HIS A 178 32.19 40.16 -6.67
C HIS A 178 32.15 40.58 -5.20
N THR A 179 33.18 40.18 -4.44
CA THR A 179 33.39 40.65 -3.07
C THR A 179 34.73 41.36 -3.03
N MET A 180 34.75 42.54 -2.43
CA MET A 180 35.93 43.38 -2.32
C MET A 180 36.01 43.91 -0.90
N ASP A 181 37.21 43.85 -0.35
CA ASP A 181 37.53 44.37 0.96
C ASP A 181 38.89 45.08 0.91
N ASN A 182 39.00 46.20 1.60
CA ASN A 182 40.22 46.99 1.67
C ASN A 182 40.82 46.86 3.06
N TYR A 183 42.03 46.33 3.13
CA TYR A 183 42.72 46.13 4.40
C TYR A 183 43.08 47.46 5.05
N GLN A 184 42.72 47.62 6.33
CA GLN A 184 42.90 48.87 7.11
C GLN A 184 43.80 48.66 8.33
N SER A 185 44.95 47.99 8.17
CA SER A 185 45.96 47.75 9.24
C SER A 185 45.54 46.84 10.41
N SER A 186 44.30 46.32 10.40
CA SER A 186 43.83 45.21 11.22
C SER A 186 43.21 44.14 10.34
N GLU A 187 43.12 42.92 10.85
CA GLU A 187 42.37 41.84 10.20
C GLU A 187 40.92 42.24 9.97
N ASP A 188 40.38 41.83 8.83
CA ASP A 188 38.97 41.99 8.48
C ASP A 188 38.39 40.68 7.95
N GLN A 189 37.06 40.61 7.83
CA GLN A 189 36.33 39.44 7.39
C GLN A 189 35.40 39.80 6.23
N ALA A 190 35.67 39.19 5.08
CA ALA A 190 34.84 39.32 3.89
C ALA A 190 34.07 38.02 3.65
N ALA A 191 32.78 38.12 3.31
CA ALA A 191 31.98 36.96 2.99
C ALA A 191 31.13 37.20 1.74
N GLY A 192 30.70 36.11 1.13
CA GLY A 192 29.78 36.14 0.01
C GLY A 192 29.12 34.80 -0.21
N GLY A 193 28.05 34.81 -0.99
CA GLY A 193 27.36 33.59 -1.38
C GLY A 193 26.26 33.86 -2.39
N ALA A 194 25.90 32.82 -3.13
CA ALA A 194 24.85 32.87 -4.12
C ALA A 194 24.23 31.48 -4.31
N VAL A 195 22.93 31.47 -4.65
CA VAL A 195 22.26 30.28 -5.17
C VAL A 195 22.41 30.29 -6.68
N LEU A 196 22.95 29.22 -7.24
CA LEU A 196 23.16 29.05 -8.68
C LEU A 196 22.45 27.78 -9.15
N HIS A 197 21.68 27.89 -10.22
CA HIS A 197 21.26 26.71 -10.98
C HIS A 197 22.42 26.24 -11.86
N LEU A 198 22.73 24.94 -11.81
CA LEU A 198 23.84 24.32 -12.52
C LEU A 198 23.35 23.15 -13.37
N GLU A 199 23.87 23.08 -14.59
CA GLU A 199 23.79 21.90 -15.45
C GLU A 199 24.92 20.91 -15.13
N ALA A 200 24.75 19.65 -15.50
CA ALA A 200 25.82 18.66 -15.34
C ALA A 200 27.06 19.07 -16.15
N GLY A 201 28.23 19.05 -15.50
CA GLY A 201 29.49 19.50 -16.07
C GLY A 201 29.81 20.97 -15.87
N ASP A 202 28.86 21.80 -15.41
CA ASP A 202 29.13 23.18 -15.03
C ASP A 202 30.21 23.23 -13.94
N LYS A 203 31.12 24.22 -14.05
CA LYS A 203 32.21 24.41 -13.10
C LYS A 203 32.05 25.72 -12.34
N VAL A 204 32.25 25.65 -11.03
CA VAL A 204 32.18 26.80 -10.12
C VAL A 204 33.46 26.91 -9.30
N TRP A 205 34.00 28.11 -9.15
CA TRP A 205 35.19 28.35 -8.31
C TRP A 205 35.22 29.78 -7.78
N LEU A 206 36.04 29.98 -6.76
CA LEU A 206 36.42 31.31 -6.29
C LEU A 206 37.76 31.71 -6.94
N GLN A 207 37.88 32.95 -7.39
CA GLN A 207 39.06 33.45 -8.08
C GLN A 207 39.43 34.85 -7.59
N VAL A 208 40.74 35.10 -7.43
CA VAL A 208 41.25 36.45 -7.21
C VAL A 208 40.99 37.31 -8.44
N ALA A 209 40.46 38.51 -8.22
CA ALA A 209 40.24 39.53 -9.23
C ALA A 209 41.03 40.79 -8.89
N GLY A 210 41.35 41.63 -9.88
CA GLY A 210 41.95 42.95 -9.62
C GLY A 210 43.48 43.01 -9.57
N GLY A 211 44.19 41.88 -9.72
CA GLY A 211 45.66 41.85 -9.79
C GLY A 211 46.34 41.49 -8.45
N GLU A 212 47.67 41.57 -8.41
CA GLU A 212 48.51 41.10 -7.28
C GLU A 212 48.34 41.89 -5.98
N LEU A 213 47.77 43.10 -6.05
CA LEU A 213 47.49 43.92 -4.86
C LEU A 213 46.20 43.51 -4.14
N PHE A 214 45.41 42.60 -4.73
CA PHE A 214 44.08 42.21 -4.25
C PHE A 214 43.98 40.73 -3.82
N ASN A 215 45.12 40.10 -3.55
CA ASN A 215 45.20 38.69 -3.17
C ASN A 215 45.47 38.46 -1.67
N GLY A 216 45.11 39.42 -0.80
CA GLY A 216 45.33 39.37 0.65
C GLY A 216 44.44 38.41 1.42
N LEU A 217 44.15 37.24 0.86
CA LEU A 217 43.49 36.17 1.60
C LEU A 217 44.46 35.66 2.67
N PHE A 218 43.94 35.09 3.75
CA PHE A 218 44.77 34.62 4.85
C PHE A 218 44.26 33.33 5.46
N ALA A 219 45.18 32.50 5.94
CA ALA A 219 44.92 31.31 6.72
C ALA A 219 46.21 30.89 7.45
N ASP A 220 46.08 30.39 8.66
CA ASP A 220 47.14 29.73 9.41
C ASP A 220 46.58 28.68 10.40
N GLU A 221 47.16 28.53 11.58
CA GLU A 221 46.67 27.57 12.59
C GLU A 221 45.42 28.07 13.32
N ASP A 222 45.24 29.39 13.42
CA ASP A 222 44.15 30.04 14.16
C ASP A 222 43.14 30.76 13.23
N ASP A 223 43.55 31.09 11.99
CA ASP A 223 42.70 31.75 10.99
C ASP A 223 42.33 30.85 9.82
N ASP A 224 41.06 30.95 9.39
CA ASP A 224 40.51 30.21 8.26
C ASP A 224 40.01 31.15 7.16
N THR A 225 40.25 30.73 5.92
CA THR A 225 39.52 31.21 4.73
C THR A 225 38.90 30.01 4.05
N THR A 226 37.58 30.01 3.91
CA THR A 226 36.80 28.84 3.49
C THR A 226 35.95 29.10 2.25
N PHE A 227 35.70 28.03 1.51
CA PHE A 227 34.75 27.99 0.39
C PHE A 227 33.95 26.70 0.47
N SER A 228 32.63 26.81 0.43
CA SER A 228 31.72 25.69 0.53
C SER A 228 30.64 25.79 -0.53
N GLY A 229 30.13 24.64 -0.95
CA GLY A 229 28.95 24.58 -1.79
C GLY A 229 28.24 23.24 -1.70
N PHE A 230 26.92 23.26 -1.81
CA PHE A 230 26.11 22.05 -1.73
C PHE A 230 24.83 22.17 -2.54
N LEU A 231 24.37 21.01 -3.03
CA LEU A 231 23.08 20.85 -3.70
C LEU A 231 21.95 21.10 -2.70
N ILE A 232 21.03 21.98 -3.06
CA ILE A 232 19.81 22.28 -2.29
C ILE A 232 18.66 21.46 -2.87
N PHE A 233 18.45 21.56 -4.19
CA PHE A 233 17.36 20.92 -4.91
C PHE A 233 17.93 20.28 -6.18
N ALA A 234 17.84 18.96 -6.27
CA ALA A 234 18.09 18.25 -7.52
C ALA A 234 16.94 18.51 -8.49
N ASP A 235 17.27 18.71 -9.76
CA ASP A 235 16.25 18.67 -10.82
C ASP A 235 15.81 17.21 -11.05
N GLU A 236 14.56 17.02 -11.48
CA GLU A 236 13.99 15.72 -11.86
C GLU A 236 14.49 15.22 -13.23
#